data_AF-A0A4Q1KT86-F1
#
_entry.id   AF-A0A4Q1KT86-F1
#
_cell.length_a   1.000
_cell.length_b   1.000
_cell.length_c   1.000
_cell.angle_alpha   90.00
_cell.angle_beta   90.00
_cell.angle_gamma   90.00
#
_symmetry.space_group_name_H-M   'P 1'
#
loop_
_entity.id
_entity.type
_entity.pdbx_description
1 polymer ?
#
loop_
_entity_poly.entity_id
_entity_poly.type
_entity_poly.pdbx_seq_one_letter_code
_entity_poly.pdbx_strand_id
1 'polypeptide(L)'
;MSQQTGRPRPSSPTGSGGRGSRPQQGPSSAVYARRRLVALVVLLAVVGGVVAFLALVWPGFAVGGDSEAPAELTVTAPPATPTIEPVERTATTELAKALPGSVLQFALRAEAPTDAFADVDAIEGHELTYADAEGDGATSITVRAGQWGTDDEAKAAYDELLAAAVEAGGEVTSTGPVEVDGEPAGTFAVTPVAPVDGAVASATVTWYNGTVVLQATGPVDEIETFYTAFPL
;
A
#
# COMPACT_ATOMS: atom_id res chain seq x y z
N MET A 1 49.45 -41.70 -37.95
CA MET A 1 49.64 -42.61 -39.11
C MET A 1 48.44 -43.53 -39.13
N SER A 2 47.51 -43.58 -40.09
CA SER A 2 47.36 -43.02 -41.44
C SER A 2 45.83 -42.97 -41.71
N GLN A 3 45.26 -41.81 -42.07
CA GLN A 3 44.81 -41.42 -43.42
C GLN A 3 43.85 -42.42 -44.11
N GLN A 4 42.58 -42.06 -44.34
CA GLN A 4 41.95 -42.28 -45.66
C GLN A 4 40.68 -41.45 -45.89
N THR A 5 40.77 -40.59 -46.91
CA THR A 5 39.75 -39.68 -47.44
C THR A 5 39.06 -40.25 -48.69
N GLY A 6 37.73 -40.23 -48.69
CA GLY A 6 36.81 -39.71 -49.73
C GLY A 6 36.92 -40.05 -51.24
N ARG A 7 35.84 -40.70 -51.75
CA ARG A 7 35.09 -40.57 -53.05
C ARG A 7 35.88 -40.76 -54.38
N PRO A 8 35.26 -41.06 -55.58
CA PRO A 8 33.90 -40.75 -56.09
C PRO A 8 33.21 -41.83 -56.98
N ARG A 9 32.04 -41.46 -57.58
CA ARG A 9 31.06 -42.19 -58.45
C ARG A 9 31.62 -42.68 -59.81
N PRO A 10 30.88 -43.53 -60.60
CA PRO A 10 30.22 -43.00 -61.83
C PRO A 10 28.96 -43.73 -62.41
N SER A 11 28.20 -42.97 -63.25
CA SER A 11 27.43 -43.23 -64.52
C SER A 11 26.41 -44.38 -64.79
N SER A 12 25.14 -43.96 -65.08
CA SER A 12 24.14 -44.22 -66.19
C SER A 12 23.97 -45.62 -66.89
N PRO A 13 22.96 -45.95 -67.79
CA PRO A 13 21.75 -45.25 -68.34
C PRO A 13 20.46 -46.12 -68.64
N THR A 14 19.39 -45.48 -69.17
CA THR A 14 18.39 -45.89 -70.24
C THR A 14 17.34 -47.04 -70.14
N GLY A 15 16.13 -46.73 -70.66
CA GLY A 15 15.21 -47.63 -71.43
C GLY A 15 13.83 -47.86 -70.80
N SER A 16 12.66 -47.34 -71.22
CA SER A 16 11.91 -47.21 -72.51
C SER A 16 10.89 -48.34 -72.79
N GLY A 17 9.60 -47.98 -72.83
CA GLY A 17 8.48 -48.70 -73.49
C GLY A 17 7.50 -49.40 -72.53
N GLY A 18 6.18 -49.25 -72.55
CA GLY A 18 5.25 -48.60 -73.48
C GLY A 18 4.06 -49.53 -73.78
N ARG A 19 2.83 -49.08 -73.43
CA ARG A 19 1.45 -49.51 -73.84
C ARG A 19 0.56 -49.82 -72.63
N GLY A 20 -0.66 -49.30 -72.49
CA GLY A 20 -1.47 -48.39 -73.30
C GLY A 20 -2.86 -48.29 -72.64
N SER A 21 -3.51 -47.12 -72.71
CA SER A 21 -4.93 -46.96 -72.40
C SER A 21 -5.48 -45.71 -73.10
N ARG A 22 -6.66 -45.88 -73.72
CA ARG A 22 -7.41 -44.89 -74.50
C ARG A 22 -7.97 -43.75 -73.62
N PRO A 23 -8.35 -42.61 -74.22
CA PRO A 23 -8.59 -41.36 -73.48
C PRO A 23 -10.01 -41.29 -72.91
N GLN A 24 -10.12 -40.87 -71.65
CA GLN A 24 -11.33 -40.22 -71.13
C GLN A 24 -10.99 -38.74 -70.91
N GLN A 25 -11.54 -37.89 -71.77
CA GLN A 25 -11.54 -36.44 -71.55
C GLN A 25 -12.47 -36.12 -70.38
N GLY A 26 -11.88 -35.91 -69.20
CA GLY A 26 -12.53 -35.25 -68.07
C GLY A 26 -12.42 -33.72 -68.17
N PRO A 27 -13.39 -32.95 -67.63
CA PRO A 27 -13.49 -31.50 -67.83
C PRO A 27 -12.34 -30.71 -67.18
N SER A 28 -12.03 -29.57 -67.79
CA SER A 28 -10.83 -28.74 -67.57
C SER A 28 -10.59 -28.31 -66.11
N SER A 29 -9.33 -28.42 -65.68
CA SER A 29 -8.80 -28.08 -64.34
C SER A 29 -8.90 -26.61 -63.95
N ALA A 30 -9.23 -25.71 -64.88
CA ALA A 30 -9.27 -24.27 -64.65
C ALA A 30 -10.50 -23.77 -63.87
N VAL A 31 -11.62 -24.51 -63.89
CA VAL A 31 -12.87 -24.11 -63.18
C VAL A 31 -12.82 -24.52 -61.70
N TYR A 32 -12.20 -25.67 -61.39
CA TYR A 32 -12.07 -26.17 -60.01
C TYR A 32 -11.12 -25.32 -59.16
N ALA A 33 -10.02 -24.81 -59.73
CA ALA A 33 -9.09 -23.94 -59.02
C ALA A 33 -9.72 -22.59 -58.65
N ARG A 34 -10.50 -22.00 -59.57
CA ARG A 34 -11.21 -20.73 -59.34
C ARG A 34 -12.34 -20.88 -58.32
N ARG A 35 -13.11 -21.98 -58.38
CA ARG A 35 -14.14 -22.29 -57.37
C ARG A 35 -13.55 -22.57 -55.99
N ARG A 36 -12.41 -23.26 -55.90
CA ARG A 36 -11.72 -23.48 -54.62
C ARG A 36 -11.17 -22.20 -54.02
N LEU A 37 -10.64 -21.28 -54.83
CA LEU A 37 -10.13 -20.00 -54.34
C LEU A 37 -11.28 -19.11 -53.85
N VAL A 38 -12.39 -19.03 -54.58
CA VAL A 38 -13.59 -18.31 -54.13
C VAL A 38 -14.17 -18.93 -52.86
N ALA A 39 -14.26 -20.26 -52.78
CA ALA A 39 -14.74 -20.94 -51.57
C ALA A 39 -13.83 -20.68 -50.36
N LEU A 40 -12.51 -20.62 -50.55
CA LEU A 40 -11.55 -20.33 -49.49
C LEU A 40 -11.65 -18.88 -49.02
N VAL A 41 -11.84 -17.92 -49.93
CA VAL A 41 -12.04 -16.50 -49.58
C VAL A 41 -13.36 -16.31 -48.83
N VAL A 42 -14.44 -16.96 -49.28
CA VAL A 42 -15.74 -16.93 -48.57
C VAL A 42 -15.61 -17.56 -47.18
N LEU A 43 -14.91 -18.68 -47.06
CA LEU A 43 -14.67 -19.31 -45.76
C LEU A 43 -13.91 -18.39 -44.80
N LEU A 44 -12.84 -17.74 -45.27
CA LEU A 44 -12.08 -16.79 -44.46
C LEU A 44 -12.92 -15.57 -44.06
N ALA A 45 -13.76 -15.06 -44.96
CA ALA A 45 -14.67 -13.96 -44.65
C ALA A 45 -15.72 -14.36 -43.61
N VAL A 46 -16.27 -15.58 -43.70
CA VAL A 46 -17.22 -16.11 -42.70
C VAL A 46 -16.53 -16.31 -41.35
N VAL A 47 -15.33 -16.90 -41.32
CA VAL A 47 -14.57 -17.08 -40.08
C VAL A 47 -14.22 -15.73 -39.46
N GLY A 48 -13.74 -14.77 -40.24
CA GLY A 48 -13.46 -13.41 -39.77
C GLY A 48 -14.70 -12.71 -39.22
N GLY A 49 -15.84 -12.85 -39.90
CA GLY A 49 -17.12 -12.29 -39.45
C GLY A 49 -17.61 -12.92 -38.15
N VAL A 50 -17.47 -14.25 -37.99
CA VAL A 50 -17.82 -14.95 -36.75
C VAL A 50 -16.91 -14.51 -35.59
N VAL A 51 -15.60 -14.37 -35.83
CA VAL A 51 -14.66 -13.87 -34.81
C VAL A 51 -14.99 -12.44 -34.39
N ALA A 52 -15.28 -11.55 -35.35
CA ALA A 52 -15.66 -10.17 -35.06
C ALA A 52 -16.99 -10.08 -34.30
N PHE A 53 -17.97 -10.92 -34.66
CA PHE A 53 -19.25 -11.00 -33.96
C PHE A 53 -19.09 -11.54 -32.54
N LEU A 54 -18.27 -12.58 -32.33
CA LEU A 54 -17.96 -13.11 -31.00
C LEU A 54 -17.22 -12.08 -30.12
N ALA A 55 -16.31 -11.30 -30.71
CA ALA A 55 -15.64 -10.20 -30.00
C ALA A 55 -16.61 -9.07 -29.58
N LEU A 56 -17.67 -8.82 -30.37
CA LEU A 56 -18.66 -7.79 -30.06
C LEU A 56 -19.71 -8.25 -29.03
N VAL A 57 -20.10 -9.52 -29.08
CA VAL A 57 -21.12 -10.10 -28.17
C VAL A 57 -20.50 -10.60 -26.86
N TRP A 58 -19.22 -10.98 -26.86
CA TRP A 58 -18.50 -11.48 -25.70
C TRP A 58 -17.09 -10.86 -25.65
N PRO A 59 -16.93 -9.64 -25.08
CA PRO A 59 -15.67 -8.89 -25.13
C PRO A 59 -14.49 -9.62 -24.45
N GLY A 60 -14.75 -10.63 -23.62
CA GLY A 60 -13.73 -11.43 -22.94
C GLY A 60 -12.90 -12.37 -23.82
N PHE A 61 -13.20 -12.55 -25.11
CA PHE A 61 -12.36 -13.37 -26.03
C PHE A 61 -11.25 -12.56 -26.74
N ALA A 62 -11.37 -11.23 -26.82
CA ALA A 62 -10.43 -10.37 -27.53
C ALA A 62 -9.30 -9.84 -26.63
N VAL A 63 -9.47 -9.95 -25.31
CA VAL A 63 -8.39 -9.73 -24.35
C VAL A 63 -7.56 -11.00 -24.37
N GLY A 64 -6.37 -10.94 -24.99
CA GLY A 64 -5.36 -11.98 -24.77
C GLY A 64 -5.18 -12.10 -23.26
N GLY A 65 -5.46 -13.28 -22.72
CA GLY A 65 -5.56 -13.49 -21.29
C GLY A 65 -4.35 -12.90 -20.59
N ASP A 66 -4.53 -11.74 -19.95
CA ASP A 66 -3.84 -11.47 -18.72
C ASP A 66 -4.17 -12.69 -17.86
N SER A 67 -3.17 -13.54 -17.68
CA SER A 67 -3.24 -14.55 -16.62
C SER A 67 -3.58 -13.73 -15.39
N GLU A 68 -4.80 -13.87 -14.90
CA GLU A 68 -5.19 -13.34 -13.61
C GLU A 68 -4.10 -13.80 -12.65
N ALA A 69 -3.22 -12.86 -12.28
CA ALA A 69 -2.17 -13.14 -11.33
C ALA A 69 -2.90 -13.70 -10.12
N PRO A 70 -2.52 -14.89 -9.62
CA PRO A 70 -3.21 -15.46 -8.48
C PRO A 70 -3.23 -14.39 -7.40
N ALA A 71 -4.43 -14.07 -6.89
CA ALA A 71 -4.59 -13.09 -5.83
C ALA A 71 -3.56 -13.38 -4.75
N GLU A 72 -2.59 -12.48 -4.59
CA GLU A 72 -1.56 -12.63 -3.57
C GLU A 72 -2.29 -12.54 -2.23
N LEU A 73 -2.44 -13.68 -1.56
CA LEU A 73 -2.95 -13.73 -0.21
C LEU A 73 -1.89 -13.11 0.68
N THR A 74 -1.98 -11.80 0.92
CA THR A 74 -1.16 -11.14 1.91
C THR A 74 -1.67 -11.56 3.28
N VAL A 75 -0.87 -12.41 3.95
CA VAL A 75 -1.09 -12.68 5.36
C VAL A 75 -0.62 -11.45 6.12
N THR A 76 -1.56 -10.61 6.55
CA THR A 76 -1.27 -9.51 7.47
C THR A 76 -0.82 -10.11 8.80
N ALA A 77 0.44 -9.85 9.16
CA ALA A 77 0.94 -10.18 10.49
C ALA A 77 0.14 -9.44 11.56
N PRO A 78 -0.03 -10.01 12.76
CA PRO A 78 -0.66 -9.29 13.86
C PRO A 78 0.12 -8.00 14.18
N PRO A 79 -0.55 -6.96 14.71
CA PRO A 79 0.13 -5.73 15.10
C PRO A 79 1.23 -6.03 16.14
N ALA A 80 2.31 -5.27 16.10
CA ALA A 80 3.41 -5.41 17.04
C ALA A 80 2.91 -5.19 18.49
N THR A 81 3.47 -5.96 19.42
CA THR A 81 3.11 -5.96 20.85
C THR A 81 4.39 -5.61 21.63
N PRO A 82 4.33 -4.93 22.78
CA PRO A 82 5.54 -4.51 23.47
C PRO A 82 6.31 -5.72 24.01
N THR A 83 7.64 -5.65 23.97
CA THR A 83 8.52 -6.70 24.51
C THR A 83 8.98 -6.45 25.94
N ILE A 84 8.69 -5.25 26.46
CA ILE A 84 9.00 -4.79 27.81
C ILE A 84 7.68 -4.45 28.52
N GLU A 85 7.67 -4.59 29.85
CA GLU A 85 6.51 -4.22 30.66
C GLU A 85 6.44 -2.70 30.83
N PRO A 86 5.23 -2.11 30.83
CA PRO A 86 5.05 -0.70 31.15
C PRO A 86 5.32 -0.42 32.63
N VAL A 87 5.75 0.79 32.94
CA VAL A 87 5.91 1.22 34.33
C VAL A 87 4.56 1.40 35.03
N GLU A 88 4.54 1.15 36.33
CA GLU A 88 3.38 1.41 37.16
C GLU A 88 3.05 2.91 37.20
N ARG A 89 1.79 3.25 36.93
CA ARG A 89 1.29 4.63 36.98
C ARG A 89 0.94 5.02 38.41
N THR A 90 1.40 6.19 38.84
CA THR A 90 1.05 6.77 40.16
C THR A 90 -0.05 7.82 40.10
N ALA A 91 -0.32 8.39 38.92
CA ALA A 91 -1.38 9.37 38.73
C ALA A 91 -2.77 8.71 38.86
N THR A 92 -3.70 9.42 39.51
CA THR A 92 -5.01 8.86 39.89
C THR A 92 -6.21 9.57 39.25
N THR A 93 -5.96 10.58 38.44
CA THR A 93 -7.01 11.33 37.73
C THR A 93 -7.67 10.46 36.67
N GLU A 94 -8.87 10.84 36.23
CA GLU A 94 -9.59 10.06 35.22
C GLU A 94 -8.91 10.11 33.85
N LEU A 95 -8.34 11.27 33.47
CA LEU A 95 -7.51 11.39 32.27
C LEU A 95 -6.31 10.43 32.34
N ALA A 96 -5.53 10.45 33.43
CA ALA A 96 -4.36 9.59 33.55
C ALA A 96 -4.71 8.09 33.50
N LYS A 97 -5.84 7.69 34.10
CA LYS A 97 -6.33 6.31 34.02
C LYS A 97 -6.75 5.89 32.61
N ALA A 98 -7.23 6.84 31.79
CA ALA A 98 -7.62 6.57 30.41
C ALA A 98 -6.41 6.43 29.46
N LEU A 99 -5.26 7.05 29.79
CA LEU A 99 -4.06 6.93 28.97
C LEU A 99 -3.53 5.49 28.94
N PRO A 100 -3.13 4.96 27.78
CA PRO A 100 -2.72 3.56 27.64
C PRO A 100 -1.42 3.26 28.40
N GLY A 101 -1.26 2.02 28.86
CA GLY A 101 0.04 1.52 29.32
C GLY A 101 0.97 1.13 28.17
N SER A 102 0.42 0.84 27.00
CA SER A 102 1.18 0.45 25.80
C SER A 102 0.42 0.78 24.53
N VAL A 103 1.16 1.08 23.46
CA VAL A 103 0.63 1.33 22.11
C VAL A 103 1.56 0.62 21.13
N LEU A 104 1.06 -0.38 20.40
CA LEU A 104 1.87 -1.25 19.52
C LEU A 104 3.08 -1.84 20.27
N GLN A 105 4.29 -1.74 19.72
CA GLN A 105 5.52 -2.18 20.38
C GLN A 105 5.96 -1.31 21.57
N PHE A 106 5.36 -0.13 21.76
CA PHE A 106 5.85 0.83 22.74
C PHE A 106 5.14 0.65 24.09
N ALA A 107 5.91 0.48 25.15
CA ALA A 107 5.42 0.46 26.52
C ALA A 107 5.68 1.80 27.22
N LEU A 108 4.81 2.21 28.13
CA LEU A 108 5.00 3.37 28.98
C LEU A 108 6.26 3.20 29.84
N ARG A 109 7.16 4.18 29.82
CA ARG A 109 8.42 4.19 30.58
C ARG A 109 8.51 5.29 31.61
N ALA A 110 7.82 6.40 31.39
CA ALA A 110 7.76 7.51 32.32
C ALA A 110 6.44 8.26 32.16
N GLU A 111 5.97 8.82 33.28
CA GLU A 111 4.84 9.72 33.31
C GLU A 111 5.03 10.75 34.43
N ALA A 112 4.75 12.00 34.11
CA ALA A 112 4.77 13.09 35.08
C ALA A 112 3.72 14.14 34.71
N PRO A 113 3.18 14.88 35.70
CA PRO A 113 2.43 16.09 35.44
C PRO A 113 3.28 17.08 34.62
N THR A 114 2.66 17.83 33.73
CA THR A 114 3.33 18.85 32.92
C THR A 114 2.51 20.13 32.83
N ASP A 115 3.20 21.27 32.84
CA ASP A 115 2.63 22.60 32.64
C ASP A 115 2.74 23.05 31.17
N ALA A 116 3.12 22.15 30.25
CA ALA A 116 3.31 22.47 28.83
C ALA A 116 2.05 23.02 28.12
N PHE A 117 0.87 22.81 28.72
CA PHE A 117 -0.41 23.32 28.23
C PHE A 117 -1.02 24.39 29.15
N ALA A 118 -0.26 24.93 30.11
CA ALA A 118 -0.76 25.95 31.02
C ALA A 118 -1.09 27.27 30.30
N ASP A 119 -0.30 27.63 29.28
CA ASP A 119 -0.52 28.86 28.50
C ASP A 119 -1.80 28.81 27.65
N VAL A 120 -2.31 27.60 27.40
CA VAL A 120 -3.57 27.34 26.70
C VAL A 120 -4.67 26.86 27.66
N ASP A 121 -4.58 27.20 28.94
CA ASP A 121 -5.61 26.99 29.97
C ASP A 121 -6.03 25.51 30.21
N ALA A 122 -5.11 24.55 30.04
CA ALA A 122 -5.39 23.17 30.42
C ALA A 122 -5.63 23.05 31.94
N ILE A 123 -6.69 22.32 32.33
CA ILE A 123 -6.98 22.04 33.74
C ILE A 123 -6.12 20.91 34.30
N GLU A 124 -5.60 20.06 33.43
CA GLU A 124 -4.72 18.94 33.74
C GLU A 124 -3.80 18.67 32.56
N GLY A 125 -2.54 18.31 32.83
CA GLY A 125 -1.56 17.95 31.82
C GLY A 125 -0.64 16.83 32.28
N HIS A 126 -0.35 15.86 31.41
CA HIS A 126 0.64 14.79 31.61
C HIS A 126 1.61 14.72 30.45
N GLU A 127 2.89 14.51 30.76
CA GLU A 127 3.91 14.12 29.81
C GLU A 127 4.26 12.64 30.02
N LEU A 128 4.23 11.87 28.94
CA LEU A 128 4.45 10.43 28.91
C LEU A 128 5.58 10.12 27.95
N THR A 129 6.40 9.13 28.30
CA THR A 129 7.40 8.57 27.39
C THR A 129 7.08 7.11 27.15
N TYR A 130 6.86 6.75 25.88
CA TYR A 130 6.72 5.37 25.44
C TYR A 130 8.00 4.93 24.72
N ALA A 131 8.43 3.68 24.93
CA ALA A 131 9.62 3.13 24.26
C ALA A 131 9.45 1.66 23.87
N ASP A 132 10.15 1.23 22.83
CA ASP A 132 10.13 -0.16 22.33
C ASP A 132 11.08 -1.11 23.08
N ALA A 133 12.08 -0.56 23.77
CA ALA A 133 13.12 -1.27 24.51
C ALA A 133 13.59 -0.48 25.75
N GLU A 134 14.49 -1.07 26.53
CA GLU A 134 15.15 -0.39 27.65
C GLU A 134 16.47 0.27 27.21
N GLY A 135 16.80 1.41 27.82
CA GLY A 135 18.07 2.11 27.65
C GLY A 135 18.10 3.10 26.48
N ASP A 136 19.24 3.78 26.32
CA ASP A 136 19.40 4.97 25.47
C ASP A 136 19.29 4.69 23.95
N GLY A 137 19.30 3.42 23.55
CA GLY A 137 19.14 3.00 22.16
C GLY A 137 17.70 2.70 21.74
N ALA A 138 16.74 2.83 22.67
CA ALA A 138 15.33 2.56 22.39
C ALA A 138 14.72 3.63 21.48
N THR A 139 13.81 3.20 20.60
CA THR A 139 12.94 4.12 19.88
C THR A 139 11.89 4.64 20.84
N SER A 140 11.81 5.97 20.99
CA SER A 140 10.91 6.60 21.95
C SER A 140 9.92 7.57 21.30
N ILE A 141 8.71 7.62 21.84
CA ILE A 141 7.69 8.61 21.51
C ILE A 141 7.29 9.33 22.79
N THR A 142 7.37 10.66 22.76
CA THR A 142 6.90 11.52 23.85
C THR A 142 5.49 11.95 23.54
N VAL A 143 4.57 11.76 24.49
CA VAL A 143 3.18 12.20 24.38
C VAL A 143 2.91 13.22 25.47
N ARG A 144 2.31 14.35 25.11
CA ARG A 144 1.69 15.27 26.06
C ARG A 144 0.20 15.16 25.92
N ALA A 145 -0.52 14.98 27.03
CA ALA A 145 -1.97 14.90 27.07
C ALA A 145 -2.51 15.98 27.99
N GLY A 146 -3.47 16.76 27.51
CA GLY A 146 -4.14 17.81 28.27
C GLY A 146 -5.64 17.62 28.29
N GLN A 147 -6.29 18.13 29.33
CA GLN A 147 -7.75 18.21 29.40
C GLN A 147 -8.22 19.64 29.64
N TRP A 148 -9.38 19.96 29.08
CA TRP A 148 -10.09 21.23 29.22
C TRP A 148 -11.49 21.02 29.81
N GLY A 149 -12.13 22.10 30.24
CA GLY A 149 -13.48 22.03 30.81
C GLY A 149 -14.55 21.73 29.77
N THR A 150 -14.33 22.11 28.51
CA THR A 150 -15.27 21.98 27.41
C THR A 150 -14.57 21.60 26.10
N ASP A 151 -15.37 21.09 25.15
CA ASP A 151 -14.93 20.77 23.79
C ASP A 151 -14.46 22.03 23.03
N ASP A 152 -15.19 23.15 23.17
CA ASP A 152 -14.81 24.43 22.54
C ASP A 152 -13.44 24.93 23.04
N GLU A 153 -13.15 24.79 24.34
CA GLU A 153 -11.86 25.16 24.93
C GLU A 153 -10.73 24.23 24.43
N ALA A 154 -10.96 22.92 24.39
CA ALA A 154 -9.99 21.96 23.86
C ALA A 154 -9.68 22.21 22.38
N LYS A 155 -10.72 22.51 21.59
CA LYS A 155 -10.56 22.87 20.18
C LYS A 155 -9.74 24.16 20.02
N ALA A 156 -10.00 25.18 20.84
CA ALA A 156 -9.22 26.41 20.79
C ALA A 156 -7.74 26.16 21.13
N ALA A 157 -7.47 25.34 22.14
CA ALA A 157 -6.10 24.94 22.49
C ALA A 157 -5.42 24.14 21.37
N TYR A 158 -6.15 23.21 20.72
CA TYR A 158 -5.65 22.50 19.54
C TYR A 158 -5.25 23.47 18.43
N ASP A 159 -6.10 24.44 18.10
CA ASP A 159 -5.84 25.41 17.03
C ASP A 159 -4.62 26.28 17.36
N GLU A 160 -4.44 26.68 18.64
CA GLU A 160 -3.29 27.45 19.12
C GLU A 160 -1.98 26.64 19.10
N LEU A 161 -2.02 25.39 19.57
CA LEU A 161 -0.87 24.49 19.54
C LEU A 161 -0.41 24.19 18.10
N LEU A 162 -1.37 24.02 17.19
CA LEU A 162 -1.07 23.83 15.77
C LEU A 162 -0.45 25.09 15.16
N ALA A 163 -0.99 26.27 15.48
CA ALA A 163 -0.42 27.54 15.04
C ALA A 163 1.02 27.71 15.54
N ALA A 164 1.28 27.43 16.83
CA ALA A 164 2.61 27.48 17.41
C ALA A 164 3.59 26.51 16.72
N ALA A 165 3.15 25.30 16.38
CA ALA A 165 3.96 24.34 15.64
C ALA A 165 4.33 24.85 14.23
N VAL A 166 3.39 25.52 13.55
CA VAL A 166 3.63 26.13 12.24
C VAL A 166 4.58 27.33 12.36
N GLU A 167 4.41 28.19 13.36
CA GLU A 167 5.29 29.32 13.63
C GLU A 167 6.73 28.88 13.96
N ALA A 168 6.89 27.73 14.60
CA ALA A 168 8.19 27.08 14.84
C ALA A 168 8.85 26.51 13.58
N GLY A 169 8.25 26.73 12.39
CA GLY A 169 8.78 26.28 11.10
C GLY A 169 8.27 24.92 10.65
N GLY A 170 7.27 24.36 11.34
CA GLY A 170 6.56 23.17 10.90
C GLY A 170 5.63 23.45 9.72
N GLU A 171 5.50 22.50 8.81
CA GLU A 171 4.48 22.52 7.76
C GLU A 171 3.49 21.40 8.03
N VAL A 172 2.19 21.69 7.97
CA VAL A 172 1.17 20.65 8.15
C VAL A 172 1.13 19.79 6.89
N THR A 173 1.50 18.52 7.02
CA THR A 173 1.58 17.59 5.88
C THR A 173 0.38 16.67 5.76
N SER A 174 -0.39 16.50 6.84
CA SER A 174 -1.57 15.66 6.88
C SER A 174 -2.56 16.18 7.91
N THR A 175 -3.85 16.13 7.60
CA THR A 175 -4.95 16.44 8.52
C THR A 175 -6.13 15.51 8.26
N GLY A 176 -6.99 15.35 9.26
CA GLY A 176 -8.22 14.59 9.10
C GLY A 176 -9.07 14.53 10.37
N PRO A 177 -10.24 13.90 10.30
CA PRO A 177 -11.06 13.68 11.48
C PRO A 177 -10.40 12.67 12.42
N VAL A 178 -10.59 12.87 13.72
CA VAL A 178 -10.46 11.81 14.73
C VAL A 178 -11.85 11.19 14.87
N GLU A 179 -11.96 9.87 14.76
CA GLU A 179 -13.25 9.18 14.81
C GLU A 179 -13.36 8.30 16.08
N VAL A 180 -14.51 8.38 16.74
CA VAL A 180 -14.90 7.47 17.84
C VAL A 180 -16.13 6.71 17.38
N ASP A 181 -16.06 5.38 17.40
CA ASP A 181 -17.14 4.50 16.92
C ASP A 181 -17.60 4.80 15.48
N GLY A 182 -16.69 5.34 14.65
CA GLY A 182 -16.96 5.72 13.26
C GLY A 182 -17.66 7.08 13.08
N GLU A 183 -17.78 7.88 14.13
CA GLU A 183 -18.27 9.27 14.06
C GLU A 183 -17.12 10.25 14.35
N PRO A 184 -16.99 11.35 13.60
CA PRO A 184 -16.00 12.38 13.89
C PRO A 184 -16.21 12.98 15.29
N ALA A 185 -15.18 12.86 16.14
CA ALA A 185 -15.15 13.38 17.52
C ALA A 185 -14.09 14.47 17.72
N GLY A 186 -13.29 14.75 16.69
CA GLY A 186 -12.31 15.82 16.68
C GLY A 186 -11.47 15.81 15.40
N THR A 187 -10.23 16.30 15.47
CA THR A 187 -9.33 16.38 14.31
C THR A 187 -7.88 16.17 14.71
N PHE A 188 -7.07 15.72 13.75
CA PHE A 188 -5.62 15.64 13.90
C PHE A 188 -4.90 16.47 12.82
N ALA A 189 -3.66 16.83 13.12
CA ALA A 189 -2.69 17.37 12.17
C ALA A 189 -1.30 16.79 12.44
N VAL A 190 -0.59 16.47 11.37
CA VAL A 190 0.81 16.01 11.39
C VAL A 190 1.72 17.14 10.92
N THR A 191 2.71 17.46 11.74
CA THR A 191 3.67 18.53 11.50
C THR A 191 5.09 17.97 11.65
N PRO A 192 5.82 17.70 10.54
CA PRO A 192 7.22 17.29 10.60
C PRO A 192 8.08 18.34 11.29
N VAL A 193 9.03 17.86 12.07
CA VAL A 193 10.03 18.69 12.74
C VAL A 193 11.29 18.68 11.87
N ALA A 194 11.76 19.87 11.49
CA ALA A 194 12.97 19.99 10.71
C ALA A 194 14.16 19.36 11.47
N PRO A 195 14.90 18.41 10.86
CA PRO A 195 16.02 17.77 11.53
C PRO A 195 17.11 18.80 11.81
N VAL A 196 17.55 18.85 13.07
CA VAL A 196 18.69 19.67 13.51
C VAL A 196 19.94 18.78 13.52
N ASP A 197 21.04 19.25 12.92
CA ASP A 197 22.37 18.63 13.03
C ASP A 197 22.44 17.12 12.75
N GLY A 198 21.69 16.64 11.75
CA GLY A 198 21.71 15.21 11.36
C GLY A 198 20.99 14.28 12.33
N ALA A 199 20.19 14.84 13.24
CA ALA A 199 19.25 14.07 14.06
C ALA A 199 18.27 13.27 13.20
N VAL A 200 17.74 12.19 13.78
CA VAL A 200 16.69 11.38 13.18
C VAL A 200 15.50 12.30 12.88
N ALA A 201 14.95 12.16 11.67
CA ALA A 201 13.77 12.92 11.28
C ALA A 201 12.62 12.58 12.24
N SER A 202 11.91 13.60 12.71
CA SER A 202 10.79 13.45 13.65
C SER A 202 9.59 14.25 13.17
N ALA A 203 8.42 13.92 13.70
CA ALA A 203 7.20 14.66 13.47
C ALA A 203 6.37 14.72 14.75
N THR A 204 5.54 15.75 14.83
CA THR A 204 4.56 15.92 15.89
C THR A 204 3.17 15.71 15.32
N VAL A 205 2.39 14.82 15.90
CA VAL A 205 0.96 14.70 15.65
C VAL A 205 0.23 15.40 16.77
N THR A 206 -0.55 16.42 16.45
CA THR A 206 -1.46 17.09 17.39
C THR A 206 -2.87 16.63 17.07
N TRP A 207 -3.64 16.21 18.05
CA TRP A 207 -5.05 15.86 17.85
C TRP A 207 -5.89 16.19 19.06
N TYR A 208 -7.18 16.43 18.84
CA TYR A 208 -8.14 16.57 19.92
C TYR A 208 -9.32 15.63 19.73
N ASN A 209 -9.92 15.23 20.85
CA ASN A 209 -11.14 14.45 20.92
C ASN A 209 -11.96 14.91 22.13
N GLY A 210 -13.10 15.56 21.87
CA GLY A 210 -13.90 16.19 22.92
C GLY A 210 -13.05 17.15 23.74
N THR A 211 -12.99 16.93 25.05
CA THR A 211 -12.27 17.81 26.00
C THR A 211 -10.77 17.53 26.11
N VAL A 212 -10.20 16.62 25.31
CA VAL A 212 -8.80 16.17 25.45
C VAL A 212 -8.01 16.55 24.20
N VAL A 213 -6.82 17.12 24.39
CA VAL A 213 -5.84 17.38 23.32
C VAL A 213 -4.57 16.61 23.62
N LEU A 214 -3.97 16.00 22.61
CA LEU A 214 -2.70 15.31 22.70
C LEU A 214 -1.72 15.82 21.65
N GLN A 215 -0.43 15.82 22.02
CA GLN A 215 0.69 15.99 21.11
C GLN A 215 1.66 14.82 21.26
N ALA A 216 1.85 14.04 20.21
CA ALA A 216 2.84 12.98 20.17
C ALA A 216 4.00 13.38 19.26
N THR A 217 5.23 13.30 19.76
CA THR A 217 6.45 13.58 19.00
C THR A 217 7.34 12.35 18.98
N GLY A 218 7.79 11.95 17.79
CA GLY A 218 8.65 10.78 17.61
C GLY A 218 9.15 10.63 16.17
N PRO A 219 9.78 9.49 15.82
CA PRO A 219 10.27 9.21 14.48
C PRO A 219 9.16 9.26 13.42
N VAL A 220 9.45 9.82 12.23
CA VAL A 220 8.42 10.03 11.18
C VAL A 220 7.80 8.72 10.70
N ASP A 221 8.58 7.64 10.70
CA ASP A 221 8.22 6.31 10.25
C ASP A 221 7.31 5.56 11.23
N GLU A 222 7.29 5.99 12.49
CA GLU A 222 6.50 5.34 13.55
C GLU A 222 5.30 6.19 14.00
N ILE A 223 5.39 7.52 13.93
CA ILE A 223 4.45 8.40 14.66
C ILE A 223 3.00 8.32 14.16
N GLU A 224 2.78 8.17 12.86
CA GLU A 224 1.42 8.05 12.32
C GLU A 224 0.78 6.71 12.70
N THR A 225 1.56 5.62 12.66
CA THR A 225 1.12 4.29 13.11
C THR A 225 0.81 4.31 14.60
N PHE A 226 1.67 4.95 15.41
CA PHE A 226 1.45 5.13 16.84
C PHE A 226 0.16 5.90 17.13
N TYR A 227 -0.03 7.06 16.51
CA TYR A 227 -1.25 7.87 16.65
C TYR A 227 -2.51 7.06 16.27
N THR A 228 -2.49 6.37 15.14
CA THR A 228 -3.64 5.59 14.65
C THR A 228 -4.02 4.45 15.60
N ALA A 229 -3.04 3.91 16.33
CA ALA A 229 -3.25 2.84 17.31
C ALA A 229 -3.51 3.36 18.74
N PHE A 230 -3.46 4.68 18.96
CA PHE A 230 -3.63 5.27 20.29
C PHE A 230 -5.11 5.23 20.69
N PRO A 231 -5.48 4.50 21.75
CA PRO A 231 -6.88 4.34 22.13
C PRO A 231 -7.35 5.57 22.91
N LEU A 232 -7.78 6.63 22.22
CA LEU A 232 -8.47 7.78 22.82
C LEU A 232 -9.23 8.59 21.78
#